data_AF-A0A8T4JSB2-F1
#
_entry.id   AF-A0A8T4JSB2-F1
#
_cell.length_a   1.000
_cell.length_b   1.000
_cell.length_c   1.000
_cell.angle_alpha   90.00
_cell.angle_beta   90.00
_cell.angle_gamma   90.00
#
_symmetry.space_group_name_H-M   'P 1'
#
loop_
_entity.id
_entity.type
_entity.pdbx_description
1 polymer ?
#
loop_
_entity_poly.entity_id
_entity_poly.type
_entity_poly.pdbx_seq_one_letter_code
_entity_poly.pdbx_strand_id
1 'polypeptide(L)'
;MNTTILNVSGDSADDVKIEAAGNLLKEGKLVAFPTETVYGLGANALDEEAAARIYSAKGRPSDNPLIVHIADWDALGLIVKEIPPEAKLLADRFWPGPLTMIFKKSDRVPYGTTGGLETVAVRMPSHPVAMKLIRAGGGYIAAPSANTSGRPSPTRAEHVKEDLDGRIDMILDGGEVNIGLESTIVDLSEGVPTILRPGYITKEMLEEVLGKVEVDQAIIRDDSNIVPKAPGMKYRHYAPKADLVVVEGEQALVTARINELVQEKQEHGMRVGVICTEETKDLYNADEIRSAGSRQDEESIARHLFAVLREFDELDVDCIYSESFEGPGLGQAIMNRLLKAAAHQVIHINKRGVSRLNRILFVSNSANIMGPMAEGIARRELEGVNIEVRSRGLVVLFPEPVNQKAEAVMISNGIRMDGYMSKQLTREDMGDACLVLTLNEKQKERINEEYPEQKLVYTLSEFSGVEDTQNPYGGELTDYGRCFEQVEKMVKRTIARLRREHSI
;
A
#
# COMPACT_ATOMS: atom_id res chain seq x y z
N MET A 1 19.97 -29.20 -13.13
CA MET A 1 19.70 -29.96 -11.89
C MET A 1 18.27 -30.45 -11.99
N ASN A 2 17.91 -31.61 -11.44
CA ASN A 2 16.50 -32.04 -11.40
C ASN A 2 15.98 -31.86 -9.96
N THR A 3 14.89 -31.11 -9.79
CA THR A 3 14.28 -30.91 -8.47
C THR A 3 13.49 -32.17 -8.08
N THR A 4 13.72 -32.68 -6.86
CA THR A 4 12.95 -33.82 -6.33
C THR A 4 11.67 -33.34 -5.66
N ILE A 5 10.52 -33.95 -5.95
CA ILE A 5 9.23 -33.58 -5.32
C ILE A 5 8.75 -34.76 -4.48
N LEU A 6 8.46 -34.51 -3.19
CA LEU A 6 7.98 -35.53 -2.25
C LEU A 6 6.69 -35.08 -1.57
N ASN A 7 5.62 -35.86 -1.73
CA ASN A 7 4.36 -35.64 -1.03
C ASN A 7 4.50 -35.96 0.45
N VAL A 8 4.02 -35.08 1.31
CA VAL A 8 4.05 -35.19 2.78
C VAL A 8 2.72 -34.69 3.39
N SER A 9 2.10 -35.49 4.25
CA SER A 9 0.94 -35.08 5.05
C SER A 9 1.35 -34.54 6.43
N GLY A 10 2.59 -34.81 6.85
CA GLY A 10 3.11 -34.42 8.17
C GLY A 10 2.95 -35.49 9.24
N ASP A 11 2.41 -36.66 8.89
CA ASP A 11 2.30 -37.83 9.77
C ASP A 11 3.67 -38.51 9.97
N SER A 12 3.76 -39.44 10.92
CA SER A 12 5.01 -40.17 11.21
C SER A 12 5.52 -41.00 10.02
N ALA A 13 4.64 -41.36 9.09
CA ALA A 13 5.00 -42.07 7.86
C ALA A 13 5.93 -41.23 6.94
N ASP A 14 5.96 -39.91 7.12
CA ASP A 14 6.80 -39.00 6.33
C ASP A 14 8.14 -38.66 6.99
N ASP A 15 8.41 -39.15 8.21
CA ASP A 15 9.60 -38.76 8.97
C ASP A 15 10.89 -39.04 8.18
N VAL A 16 10.97 -40.16 7.44
CA VAL A 16 12.11 -40.48 6.56
C VAL A 16 12.30 -39.45 5.44
N LYS A 17 11.20 -38.98 4.83
CA LYS A 17 11.26 -37.97 3.76
C LYS A 17 11.71 -36.62 4.31
N ILE A 18 11.18 -36.24 5.48
CA ILE A 18 11.51 -34.98 6.14
C ILE A 18 12.95 -35.01 6.66
N GLU A 19 13.44 -36.15 7.17
CA GLU A 19 14.84 -36.34 7.55
C GLU A 19 15.77 -36.21 6.34
N ALA A 20 15.42 -36.81 5.20
CA ALA A 20 16.19 -36.66 3.96
C ALA A 20 16.29 -35.18 3.55
N ALA A 21 15.17 -34.45 3.60
CA ALA A 21 15.13 -33.00 3.36
C ALA A 21 15.99 -32.21 4.36
N GLY A 22 15.93 -32.56 5.65
CA GLY A 22 16.76 -31.96 6.70
C GLY A 22 18.25 -32.17 6.48
N ASN A 23 18.66 -33.35 5.97
CA ASN A 23 20.05 -33.62 5.62
C ASN A 23 20.52 -32.76 4.45
N LEU A 24 19.68 -32.52 3.44
CA LEU A 24 20.00 -31.58 2.36
C LEU A 24 20.27 -30.18 2.92
N LEU A 25 19.43 -29.68 3.83
CA LEU A 25 19.64 -28.37 4.45
C LEU A 25 20.98 -28.30 5.22
N LYS A 26 21.36 -29.37 5.93
CA LYS A 26 22.66 -29.49 6.61
C LYS A 26 23.85 -29.51 5.64
N GLU A 27 23.64 -29.98 4.42
CA GLU A 27 24.63 -29.97 3.32
C GLU A 27 24.68 -28.62 2.58
N GLY A 28 23.95 -27.58 3.05
CA GLY A 28 23.90 -26.26 2.39
C GLY A 28 23.05 -26.23 1.12
N LYS A 29 22.16 -27.20 0.94
CA LYS A 29 21.22 -27.30 -0.19
C LYS A 29 19.88 -26.63 0.10
N LEU A 30 19.05 -26.50 -0.93
CA LEU A 30 17.78 -25.77 -0.89
C LEU A 30 16.58 -26.70 -0.88
N VAL A 31 15.67 -26.49 0.09
CA VAL A 31 14.42 -27.25 0.19
C VAL A 31 13.25 -26.30 0.28
N ALA A 32 12.28 -26.42 -0.62
CA ALA A 32 11.00 -25.74 -0.48
C ALA A 32 10.03 -26.57 0.37
N PHE A 33 9.28 -25.92 1.25
CA PHE A 33 8.39 -26.60 2.21
C PHE A 33 7.14 -25.77 2.53
N PRO A 34 6.02 -26.42 2.89
CA PRO A 34 4.78 -25.74 3.26
C PRO A 34 4.87 -25.11 4.65
N THR A 35 4.20 -23.98 4.82
CA THR A 35 3.86 -23.42 6.14
C THR A 35 2.35 -23.16 6.20
N GLU A 36 1.83 -22.70 7.34
CA GLU A 36 0.43 -22.27 7.44
C GLU A 36 0.13 -21.01 6.61
N THR A 37 1.18 -20.25 6.26
CA THR A 37 1.08 -18.98 5.50
C THR A 37 1.24 -19.16 4.00
N VAL A 38 2.47 -19.44 3.55
CA VAL A 38 2.89 -19.64 2.16
C VAL A 38 4.03 -20.66 2.14
N TYR A 39 4.35 -21.25 1.00
CA TYR A 39 5.54 -22.10 0.87
C TYR A 39 6.82 -21.27 1.04
N GLY A 40 7.77 -21.80 1.81
CA GLY A 40 9.08 -21.19 2.07
C GLY A 40 10.21 -21.91 1.34
N LEU A 41 11.24 -21.17 0.89
CA LEU A 41 12.47 -21.74 0.31
C LEU A 41 13.57 -21.75 1.38
N GLY A 42 13.78 -22.90 2.00
CA GLY A 42 14.69 -23.08 3.12
C GLY A 42 16.13 -23.36 2.74
N ALA A 43 17.05 -22.79 3.52
CA ALA A 43 18.44 -23.19 3.65
C ALA A 43 18.90 -22.98 5.11
N ASN A 44 20.07 -23.49 5.48
CA ASN A 44 20.64 -23.25 6.82
C ASN A 44 20.82 -21.74 7.08
N ALA A 45 20.21 -21.22 8.16
CA ALA A 45 20.25 -19.79 8.47
C ALA A 45 21.61 -19.29 8.96
N LEU A 46 22.45 -20.20 9.46
CA LEU A 46 23.75 -19.89 10.06
C LEU A 46 24.92 -20.06 9.07
N ASP A 47 24.60 -20.34 7.80
CA ASP A 47 25.55 -20.53 6.72
C ASP A 47 25.34 -19.43 5.66
N GLU A 48 26.36 -18.61 5.47
CA GLU A 48 26.32 -17.47 4.54
C GLU A 48 26.24 -17.91 3.07
N GLU A 49 26.88 -19.03 2.71
CA GLU A 49 26.79 -19.58 1.35
C GLU A 49 25.40 -20.14 1.07
N ALA A 50 24.78 -20.76 2.08
CA ALA A 50 23.41 -21.25 1.98
C ALA A 50 22.41 -20.09 1.77
N ALA A 51 22.59 -18.97 2.48
CA ALA A 51 21.81 -17.75 2.24
C ALA A 51 22.02 -17.21 0.81
N ALA A 52 23.27 -17.16 0.32
CA ALA A 52 23.58 -16.73 -1.05
C ALA A 52 22.87 -17.58 -2.12
N ARG A 53 22.74 -18.90 -1.89
CA ARG A 53 22.00 -19.81 -2.78
C ARG A 53 20.52 -19.47 -2.83
N ILE A 54 19.87 -19.11 -1.71
CA ILE A 54 18.47 -18.64 -1.71
C ILE A 54 18.31 -17.41 -2.61
N TYR A 55 19.19 -16.41 -2.46
CA TYR A 55 19.12 -15.19 -3.28
C TYR A 55 19.29 -15.51 -4.76
N SER A 56 20.29 -16.33 -5.12
CA SER A 56 20.56 -16.75 -6.49
C SER A 56 19.39 -17.55 -7.10
N ALA A 57 18.86 -18.53 -6.35
CA ALA A 57 17.75 -19.36 -6.79
C ALA A 57 16.45 -18.58 -6.95
N LYS A 58 16.28 -17.43 -6.31
CA LYS A 58 15.09 -16.57 -6.47
C LYS A 58 15.31 -15.40 -7.43
N GLY A 59 16.55 -15.05 -7.76
CA GLY A 59 16.87 -13.74 -8.35
C GLY A 59 16.50 -12.59 -7.40
N ARG A 60 16.66 -12.81 -6.09
CA ARG A 60 16.28 -11.84 -5.04
C ARG A 60 17.47 -10.91 -4.73
N PRO A 61 17.25 -9.59 -4.58
CA PRO A 61 18.28 -8.68 -4.09
C PRO A 61 18.82 -9.09 -2.72
N SER A 62 20.15 -9.07 -2.55
CA SER A 62 20.83 -9.53 -1.33
C SER A 62 20.64 -8.59 -0.13
N ASP A 63 20.18 -7.37 -0.34
CA ASP A 63 19.82 -6.39 0.70
C ASP A 63 18.39 -6.58 1.24
N ASN A 64 17.66 -7.59 0.76
CA ASN A 64 16.32 -7.91 1.23
C ASN A 64 16.36 -9.11 2.21
N PRO A 65 16.30 -8.86 3.54
CA PRO A 65 16.62 -9.85 4.58
C PRO A 65 15.78 -11.14 4.48
N LEU A 66 16.26 -12.23 5.08
CA LEU A 66 15.54 -13.50 5.19
C LEU A 66 14.94 -13.67 6.59
N ILE A 67 13.85 -14.45 6.69
CA ILE A 67 13.25 -14.82 7.99
C ILE A 67 13.84 -16.14 8.44
N VAL A 68 14.40 -16.17 9.65
CA VAL A 68 14.88 -17.39 10.30
C VAL A 68 13.71 -18.09 10.96
N HIS A 69 13.50 -19.35 10.59
CA HIS A 69 12.47 -20.21 11.15
C HIS A 69 13.10 -21.13 12.19
N ILE A 70 12.49 -21.17 13.38
CA ILE A 70 12.85 -22.03 14.50
C ILE A 70 11.66 -22.94 14.86
N ALA A 71 11.93 -24.05 15.53
CA ALA A 71 10.89 -24.99 15.98
C ALA A 71 10.74 -25.08 17.50
N ASP A 72 11.70 -24.53 18.25
CA ASP A 72 11.76 -24.64 19.70
C ASP A 72 12.17 -23.28 20.27
N TRP A 73 11.53 -22.86 21.37
CA TRP A 73 11.74 -21.52 21.95
C TRP A 73 13.21 -21.29 22.33
N ASP A 74 13.85 -22.30 22.92
CA ASP A 74 15.24 -22.23 23.37
C ASP A 74 16.23 -21.97 22.22
N ALA A 75 15.84 -22.27 20.98
CA ALA A 75 16.65 -21.97 19.80
C ALA A 75 16.85 -20.46 19.61
N LEU A 76 15.90 -19.63 20.02
CA LEU A 76 15.93 -18.17 19.85
C LEU A 76 17.18 -17.55 20.49
N GLY A 77 17.55 -18.01 21.69
CA GLY A 77 18.67 -17.45 22.47
C GLY A 77 20.04 -17.56 21.80
N LEU A 78 20.22 -18.43 20.81
CA LEU A 78 21.47 -18.53 20.05
C LEU A 78 21.57 -17.52 18.91
N ILE A 79 20.44 -17.04 18.37
CA ILE A 79 20.42 -16.19 17.17
C ILE A 79 20.11 -14.71 17.45
N VAL A 80 19.77 -14.36 18.69
CA VAL A 80 19.50 -12.97 19.11
C VAL A 80 20.43 -12.54 20.25
N LYS A 81 20.72 -11.23 20.35
CA LYS A 81 21.54 -10.66 21.44
C LYS A 81 20.77 -10.59 22.76
N GLU A 82 19.49 -10.22 22.68
CA GLU A 82 18.60 -10.05 23.83
C GLU A 82 17.18 -10.42 23.42
N ILE A 83 16.43 -11.02 24.35
CA ILE A 83 15.01 -11.35 24.18
C ILE A 83 14.21 -10.36 25.05
N PRO A 84 13.52 -9.37 24.45
CA PRO A 84 12.72 -8.43 25.21
C PRO A 84 11.50 -9.14 25.85
N PRO A 85 11.00 -8.67 27.01
CA PRO A 85 9.83 -9.26 27.67
C PRO A 85 8.59 -9.38 26.78
N GLU A 86 8.36 -8.39 25.92
CA GLU A 86 7.27 -8.33 24.95
C GLU A 86 7.30 -9.53 23.99
N ALA A 87 8.49 -10.01 23.62
CA ALA A 87 8.63 -11.16 22.75
C ALA A 87 8.12 -12.45 23.39
N LYS A 88 8.28 -12.60 24.72
CA LYS A 88 7.75 -13.76 25.44
C LYS A 88 6.22 -13.72 25.49
N LEU A 89 5.64 -12.56 25.76
CA LEU A 89 4.19 -12.36 25.76
C LEU A 89 3.57 -12.68 24.40
N LEU A 90 4.17 -12.16 23.32
CA LEU A 90 3.74 -12.44 21.96
C LEU A 90 3.93 -13.90 21.57
N ALA A 91 5.05 -14.52 21.93
CA ALA A 91 5.31 -15.92 21.62
C ALA A 91 4.32 -16.85 22.34
N ASP A 92 4.03 -16.61 23.62
CA ASP A 92 3.08 -17.42 24.38
C ASP A 92 1.65 -17.37 23.78
N ARG A 93 1.34 -16.30 23.05
CA ARG A 93 0.03 -16.11 22.40
C ARG A 93 -0.01 -16.57 20.94
N PHE A 94 1.05 -16.30 20.17
CA PHE A 94 1.03 -16.39 18.70
C PHE A 94 2.08 -17.34 18.11
N TRP A 95 2.98 -17.92 18.93
CA TRP A 95 3.90 -18.97 18.49
C TRP A 95 3.55 -20.33 19.08
N PRO A 96 3.63 -21.42 18.28
CA PRO A 96 3.86 -21.44 16.83
C PRO A 96 2.71 -20.78 16.04
N GLY A 97 3.03 -20.01 14.99
CA GLY A 97 2.01 -19.34 14.18
C GLY A 97 2.52 -18.22 13.25
N PRO A 98 1.60 -17.46 12.65
CA PRO A 98 1.88 -16.52 11.55
C PRO A 98 2.40 -15.15 12.04
N LEU A 99 3.17 -15.14 13.12
CA LEU A 99 3.85 -13.95 13.64
C LEU A 99 5.36 -14.05 13.42
N THR A 100 5.95 -12.98 12.92
CA THR A 100 7.40 -12.80 12.81
C THR A 100 7.81 -11.63 13.68
N MET A 101 8.85 -11.83 14.49
CA MET A 101 9.38 -10.81 15.40
C MET A 101 10.81 -10.46 14.98
N ILE A 102 11.14 -9.18 14.95
CA ILE A 102 12.50 -8.70 14.64
C ILE A 102 13.24 -8.38 15.93
N PHE A 103 14.48 -8.86 16.01
CA PHE A 103 15.38 -8.72 17.15
C PHE A 103 16.74 -8.19 16.71
N LYS A 104 17.55 -7.71 17.65
CA LYS A 104 18.99 -7.54 17.42
C LYS A 104 19.65 -8.91 17.24
N LYS A 105 20.37 -9.12 16.14
CA LYS A 105 20.98 -10.42 15.83
C LYS A 105 22.20 -10.70 16.71
N SER A 106 22.45 -11.98 17.01
CA SER A 106 23.74 -12.41 17.57
C SER A 106 24.81 -12.54 16.46
N ASP A 107 26.07 -12.71 16.86
CA ASP A 107 27.18 -12.90 15.91
C ASP A 107 27.12 -14.25 15.18
N ARG A 108 26.25 -15.17 15.63
CA ARG A 108 26.02 -16.47 14.95
C ARG A 108 25.24 -16.33 13.65
N VAL A 109 24.47 -15.24 13.49
CA VAL A 109 23.70 -15.00 12.27
C VAL A 109 24.55 -14.17 11.30
N PRO A 110 24.90 -14.72 10.12
CA PRO A 110 25.73 -14.03 9.15
C PRO A 110 24.99 -12.85 8.52
N TYR A 111 25.74 -11.85 8.05
CA TYR A 111 25.17 -10.68 7.39
C TYR A 111 24.48 -11.03 6.07
N GLY A 112 24.93 -12.06 5.35
CA GLY A 112 24.19 -12.60 4.20
C GLY A 112 22.74 -12.97 4.52
N THR A 113 22.46 -13.54 5.70
CA THR A 113 21.09 -13.89 6.12
C THR A 113 20.26 -12.64 6.43
N THR A 114 20.86 -11.61 7.04
CA THR A 114 20.16 -10.39 7.46
C THR A 114 20.17 -9.27 6.42
N GLY A 115 20.67 -9.54 5.20
CA GLY A 115 20.80 -8.52 4.16
C GLY A 115 21.70 -7.34 4.58
N GLY A 116 22.70 -7.60 5.42
CA GLY A 116 23.60 -6.58 5.96
C GLY A 116 23.09 -5.85 7.21
N LEU A 117 21.92 -6.22 7.75
CA LEU A 117 21.35 -5.57 8.93
C LEU A 117 21.91 -6.11 10.25
N GLU A 118 21.86 -5.28 11.30
CA GLU A 118 22.12 -5.65 12.71
C GLU A 118 20.93 -6.36 13.38
N THR A 119 19.85 -6.55 12.64
CA THR A 119 18.62 -7.18 13.11
C THR A 119 18.34 -8.47 12.35
N VAL A 120 17.61 -9.38 12.99
CA VAL A 120 17.17 -10.66 12.42
C VAL A 120 15.67 -10.82 12.63
N ALA A 121 14.96 -11.21 11.57
CA ALA A 121 13.56 -11.57 11.64
C ALA A 121 13.43 -13.06 11.97
N VAL A 122 12.66 -13.40 13.00
CA VAL A 122 12.50 -14.78 13.49
C VAL A 122 11.02 -15.15 13.51
N ARG A 123 10.71 -16.41 13.17
CA ARG A 123 9.37 -16.97 13.22
C ARG A 123 9.40 -18.43 13.70
N MET A 124 8.37 -18.85 14.41
CA MET A 124 8.09 -20.25 14.69
C MET A 124 6.81 -20.67 13.96
N PRO A 125 6.88 -21.34 12.79
CA PRO A 125 5.69 -21.69 12.01
C PRO A 125 4.86 -22.78 12.71
N SER A 126 3.54 -22.76 12.57
CA SER A 126 2.68 -23.79 13.18
C SER A 126 2.51 -25.07 12.35
N HIS A 127 3.00 -25.08 11.11
CA HIS A 127 2.83 -26.21 10.21
C HIS A 127 3.66 -27.44 10.65
N PRO A 128 3.06 -28.64 10.81
CA PRO A 128 3.77 -29.84 11.29
C PRO A 128 4.99 -30.22 10.45
N VAL A 129 4.87 -30.21 9.12
CA VAL A 129 5.99 -30.47 8.20
C VAL A 129 7.13 -29.48 8.40
N ALA A 130 6.84 -28.17 8.49
CA ALA A 130 7.86 -27.15 8.71
C ALA A 130 8.58 -27.37 10.04
N MET A 131 7.84 -27.62 11.14
CA MET A 131 8.43 -27.85 12.46
C MET A 131 9.34 -29.07 12.48
N LYS A 132 8.92 -30.18 11.88
CA LYS A 132 9.76 -31.39 11.76
C LYS A 132 11.00 -31.13 10.89
N LEU A 133 10.84 -30.44 9.75
CA LEU A 133 11.95 -30.10 8.86
C LEU A 133 12.98 -29.20 9.54
N ILE A 134 12.53 -28.18 10.28
CA ILE A 134 13.41 -27.27 11.02
C ILE A 134 14.26 -28.06 12.02
N ARG A 135 13.65 -28.96 12.80
CA ARG A 135 14.40 -29.84 13.73
C ARG A 135 15.37 -30.74 12.99
N ALA A 136 14.93 -31.40 11.92
CA ALA A 136 15.77 -32.27 11.10
C ALA A 136 16.93 -31.53 10.42
N GLY A 137 16.72 -30.26 10.05
CA GLY A 137 17.67 -29.36 9.39
C GLY A 137 18.65 -28.64 10.32
N GLY A 138 18.64 -28.96 11.63
CA GLY A 138 19.58 -28.38 12.60
C GLY A 138 19.03 -27.20 13.40
N GLY A 139 17.73 -26.93 13.33
CA GLY A 139 17.00 -25.99 14.19
C GLY A 139 16.83 -24.58 13.64
N TYR A 140 17.54 -24.21 12.57
CA TYR A 140 17.57 -22.85 12.02
C TYR A 140 17.48 -22.83 10.51
N ILE A 141 16.32 -22.49 9.96
CA ILE A 141 16.11 -22.42 8.51
C ILE A 141 15.83 -20.98 8.10
N ALA A 142 16.70 -20.36 7.29
CA ALA A 142 16.37 -19.10 6.63
C ALA A 142 15.43 -19.42 5.46
N ALA A 143 14.25 -18.81 5.42
CA ALA A 143 13.28 -19.05 4.37
C ALA A 143 12.46 -17.80 4.03
N PRO A 144 12.65 -17.19 2.85
CA PRO A 144 11.64 -16.33 2.24
C PRO A 144 10.57 -17.20 1.55
N SER A 145 9.53 -16.58 0.99
CA SER A 145 8.55 -17.27 0.13
C SER A 145 9.23 -18.01 -1.03
N ALA A 146 8.70 -19.13 -1.50
CA ALA A 146 9.35 -20.02 -2.48
C ALA A 146 9.04 -19.68 -3.96
N ASN A 147 9.01 -18.41 -4.31
CA ASN A 147 8.73 -17.90 -5.66
C ASN A 147 9.96 -17.25 -6.32
N THR A 148 9.94 -17.05 -7.63
CA THR A 148 10.86 -16.11 -8.28
C THR A 148 10.56 -14.69 -7.80
N SER A 149 11.61 -13.90 -7.50
CA SER A 149 11.46 -12.56 -6.92
C SER A 149 10.55 -11.68 -7.77
N GLY A 150 9.56 -11.03 -7.13
CA GLY A 150 8.56 -10.18 -7.78
C GLY A 150 7.21 -10.86 -8.05
N ARG A 151 7.20 -12.18 -8.31
CA ARG A 151 5.97 -12.95 -8.56
C ARG A 151 5.09 -13.11 -7.32
N PRO A 152 3.80 -13.47 -7.45
CA PRO A 152 2.93 -13.83 -6.32
C PRO A 152 3.54 -14.93 -5.44
N SER A 153 3.28 -14.90 -4.13
CA SER A 153 3.80 -15.93 -3.23
C SER A 153 3.14 -17.29 -3.49
N PRO A 154 3.86 -18.42 -3.31
CA PRO A 154 3.32 -19.73 -3.61
C PRO A 154 2.49 -20.29 -2.46
N THR A 155 1.22 -20.61 -2.74
CA THR A 155 0.29 -21.26 -1.79
C THR A 155 0.11 -22.76 -2.00
N ARG A 156 0.78 -23.32 -3.01
CA ARG A 156 0.76 -24.75 -3.38
C ARG A 156 2.12 -25.17 -3.94
N ALA A 157 2.42 -26.47 -3.94
CA ALA A 157 3.69 -26.99 -4.44
C ALA A 157 3.86 -26.77 -5.96
N GLU A 158 2.77 -26.77 -6.73
CA GLU A 158 2.78 -26.51 -8.16
C GLU A 158 3.33 -25.11 -8.47
N HIS A 159 2.94 -24.10 -7.67
CA HIS A 159 3.45 -22.74 -7.78
C HIS A 159 4.98 -22.66 -7.54
N VAL A 160 5.49 -23.48 -6.61
CA VAL A 160 6.93 -23.57 -6.34
C VAL A 160 7.65 -24.21 -7.51
N LYS A 161 7.09 -25.30 -8.04
CA LYS A 161 7.64 -26.02 -9.20
C LYS A 161 7.70 -25.11 -10.42
N GLU A 162 6.63 -24.38 -10.72
CA GLU A 162 6.58 -23.42 -11.83
C GLU A 162 7.75 -22.42 -11.78
N ASP A 163 8.06 -21.93 -10.58
CA ASP A 163 9.06 -20.87 -10.40
C ASP A 163 10.51 -21.36 -10.24
N LEU A 164 10.70 -22.52 -9.61
CA LEU A 164 12.00 -22.94 -9.07
C LEU A 164 12.46 -24.34 -9.52
N ASP A 165 11.73 -25.00 -10.41
CA ASP A 165 12.18 -26.29 -10.96
C ASP A 165 13.56 -26.17 -11.63
N GLY A 166 14.42 -27.14 -11.35
CA GLY A 166 15.82 -27.16 -11.75
C GLY A 166 16.75 -26.16 -11.06
N ARG A 167 16.25 -25.34 -10.13
CA ARG A 167 17.03 -24.33 -9.35
C ARG A 167 17.22 -24.70 -7.87
N ILE A 168 16.45 -25.66 -7.37
CA ILE A 168 16.45 -26.10 -5.97
C ILE A 168 16.54 -27.63 -5.88
N ASP A 169 16.92 -28.17 -4.73
CA ASP A 169 17.17 -29.60 -4.59
C ASP A 169 15.88 -30.40 -4.36
N MET A 170 14.95 -29.86 -3.58
CA MET A 170 13.73 -30.56 -3.20
C MET A 170 12.52 -29.63 -2.97
N ILE A 171 11.33 -30.14 -3.27
CA ILE A 171 10.03 -29.60 -2.85
C ILE A 171 9.33 -30.66 -1.99
N LEU A 172 9.02 -30.30 -0.75
CA LEU A 172 8.06 -31.05 0.07
C LEU A 172 6.66 -30.55 -0.27
N ASP A 173 5.84 -31.39 -0.88
CA ASP A 173 4.47 -31.07 -1.25
C ASP A 173 3.52 -31.45 -0.09
N GLY A 174 3.03 -30.43 0.61
CA GLY A 174 2.05 -30.57 1.69
C GLY A 174 0.65 -30.12 1.30
N GLY A 175 0.35 -29.99 0.00
CA GLY A 175 -0.92 -29.47 -0.48
C GLY A 175 -1.05 -27.96 -0.34
N GLU A 176 -2.28 -27.48 -0.24
CA GLU A 176 -2.60 -26.05 -0.16
C GLU A 176 -2.43 -25.49 1.24
N VAL A 177 -1.92 -24.27 1.34
CA VAL A 177 -1.74 -23.56 2.63
C VAL A 177 -3.08 -23.05 3.18
N ASN A 178 -3.15 -22.90 4.50
CA ASN A 178 -4.39 -22.54 5.18
C ASN A 178 -4.74 -21.04 5.13
N ILE A 179 -3.73 -20.15 5.23
CA ILE A 179 -3.93 -18.71 5.36
C ILE A 179 -3.78 -17.98 4.02
N GLY A 180 -2.79 -18.34 3.20
CA GLY A 180 -2.54 -17.74 1.88
C GLY A 180 -1.94 -16.32 1.89
N LEU A 181 -1.65 -15.74 3.06
CA LEU A 181 -0.91 -14.50 3.22
C LEU A 181 0.35 -14.75 4.05
N GLU A 182 1.41 -13.97 3.84
CA GLU A 182 2.60 -14.06 4.68
C GLU A 182 2.34 -13.56 6.11
N SER A 183 3.23 -13.96 7.03
CA SER A 183 3.17 -13.58 8.44
C SER A 183 3.15 -12.07 8.67
N THR A 184 2.46 -11.66 9.74
CA THR A 184 2.62 -10.32 10.32
C THR A 184 4.05 -10.16 10.81
N ILE A 185 4.66 -8.99 10.56
CA ILE A 185 6.02 -8.68 11.05
C ILE A 185 5.95 -7.54 12.05
N VAL A 186 6.48 -7.77 13.25
CA VAL A 186 6.59 -6.77 14.33
C VAL A 186 8.06 -6.55 14.68
N ASP A 187 8.49 -5.30 14.69
CA ASP A 187 9.81 -4.88 15.18
C ASP A 187 9.79 -4.75 16.70
N LEU A 188 10.65 -5.52 17.37
CA LEU A 188 10.89 -5.49 18.81
C LEU A 188 12.33 -5.08 19.14
N SER A 189 13.11 -4.66 18.14
CA SER A 189 14.53 -4.32 18.32
C SER A 189 14.75 -2.89 18.83
N GLU A 190 13.71 -2.07 18.82
CA GLU A 190 13.70 -0.66 19.21
C GLU A 190 12.67 -0.40 20.33
N GLY A 191 12.13 0.82 20.41
CA GLY A 191 11.23 1.27 21.47
C GLY A 191 9.84 0.62 21.42
N VAL A 192 8.88 1.31 20.84
CA VAL A 192 7.49 0.82 20.78
C VAL A 192 7.39 -0.30 19.73
N PRO A 193 6.81 -1.47 20.06
CA PRO A 193 6.55 -2.53 19.09
C PRO A 193 5.84 -1.99 17.85
N THR A 194 6.43 -2.20 16.67
CA THR A 194 5.98 -1.57 15.43
C THR A 194 5.70 -2.62 14.36
N ILE A 195 4.48 -2.63 13.81
CA ILE A 195 4.11 -3.49 12.69
C ILE A 195 4.79 -2.96 11.43
N LEU A 196 5.69 -3.77 10.85
CA LEU A 196 6.37 -3.49 9.58
C LEU A 196 5.68 -4.13 8.38
N ARG A 197 4.89 -5.18 8.61
CA ARG A 197 4.08 -5.82 7.58
C ARG A 197 2.78 -6.35 8.17
N PRO A 198 1.61 -5.90 7.70
CA PRO A 198 0.33 -6.48 8.10
C PRO A 198 0.19 -7.90 7.54
N GLY A 199 -0.45 -8.78 8.32
CA GLY A 199 -0.68 -10.19 8.01
C GLY A 199 -1.85 -10.72 8.83
N TYR A 200 -1.86 -12.03 9.11
CA TYR A 200 -2.97 -12.68 9.83
C TYR A 200 -3.17 -12.17 11.27
N ILE A 201 -2.08 -11.84 11.97
CA ILE A 201 -2.15 -11.23 13.30
C ILE A 201 -2.38 -9.74 13.13
N THR A 202 -3.55 -9.24 13.51
CA THR A 202 -3.94 -7.83 13.34
C THR A 202 -3.33 -6.94 14.42
N LYS A 203 -3.44 -5.61 14.23
CA LYS A 203 -2.97 -4.63 15.21
C LYS A 203 -3.71 -4.79 16.53
N GLU A 204 -5.02 -4.98 16.46
CA GLU A 204 -5.91 -5.14 17.61
C GLU A 204 -5.49 -6.36 18.44
N MET A 205 -5.19 -7.48 17.78
CA MET A 205 -4.69 -8.69 18.43
C MET A 205 -3.36 -8.46 19.17
N LEU A 206 -2.47 -7.62 18.61
CA LEU A 206 -1.19 -7.28 19.26
C LEU A 206 -1.40 -6.29 20.42
N GLU A 207 -2.29 -5.31 20.27
CA GLU A 207 -2.63 -4.35 21.33
C GLU A 207 -3.32 -5.01 22.52
N GLU A 208 -4.09 -6.08 22.31
CA GLU A 208 -4.64 -6.90 23.41
C GLU A 208 -3.56 -7.51 24.31
N VAL A 209 -2.38 -7.81 23.75
CA VAL A 209 -1.26 -8.44 24.49
C VAL A 209 -0.30 -7.39 25.05
N LEU A 210 0.00 -6.34 24.26
CA LEU A 210 1.07 -5.38 24.55
C LEU A 210 0.59 -3.99 24.98
N GLY A 211 -0.70 -3.71 24.86
CA GLY A 211 -1.30 -2.41 25.11
C GLY A 211 -1.10 -1.43 23.96
N LYS A 212 0.13 -1.00 23.68
CA LYS A 212 0.44 -0.02 22.61
C LYS A 212 1.29 -0.65 21.51
N VAL A 213 0.80 -0.56 20.27
CA VAL A 213 1.52 -1.00 19.07
C VAL A 213 1.39 0.07 17.98
N GLU A 214 2.50 0.35 17.30
CA GLU A 214 2.53 1.31 16.19
C GLU A 214 2.52 0.59 14.83
N VAL A 215 2.12 1.29 13.78
CA VAL A 215 2.18 0.79 12.39
C VAL A 215 3.16 1.68 11.65
N ASP A 216 4.12 1.06 10.98
CA ASP A 216 5.14 1.78 10.24
C ASP A 216 4.52 2.64 9.13
N GLN A 217 4.95 3.90 9.03
CA GLN A 217 4.38 4.85 8.07
C GLN A 217 4.69 4.48 6.60
N ALA A 218 5.75 3.71 6.34
CA ALA A 218 6.07 3.22 4.99
C ALA A 218 5.11 2.12 4.52
N ILE A 219 4.27 1.55 5.40
CA ILE A 219 3.12 0.74 4.98
C ILE A 219 2.07 1.61 4.27
N ILE A 220 2.02 2.90 4.59
CA ILE A 220 1.02 3.87 4.13
C ILE A 220 1.56 4.75 2.97
N ARG A 221 2.90 4.92 2.88
CA ARG A 221 3.56 5.76 1.87
C ARG A 221 4.65 4.99 1.14
N ASP A 222 4.59 4.98 -0.19
CA ASP A 222 5.61 4.38 -1.05
C ASP A 222 6.84 5.32 -1.13
N ASP A 223 7.77 5.18 -0.18
CA ASP A 223 9.04 5.93 -0.18
C ASP A 223 10.20 4.99 -0.52
N SER A 224 10.61 5.01 -1.79
CA SER A 224 11.61 4.10 -2.37
C SER A 224 13.02 4.23 -1.77
N ASN A 225 13.28 5.24 -0.95
CA ASN A 225 14.61 5.53 -0.38
C ASN A 225 14.88 4.87 0.98
N ILE A 226 13.93 4.11 1.54
CA ILE A 226 14.09 3.46 2.84
C ILE A 226 14.79 2.08 2.69
N VAL A 227 15.79 1.81 3.52
CA VAL A 227 16.41 0.47 3.63
C VAL A 227 15.41 -0.47 4.32
N PRO A 228 15.01 -1.59 3.70
CA PRO A 228 13.94 -2.42 4.23
C PRO A 228 14.41 -3.20 5.47
N LYS A 229 13.83 -2.91 6.64
CA LYS A 229 14.05 -3.69 7.87
C LYS A 229 13.44 -5.11 7.79
N ALA A 230 12.48 -5.32 6.89
CA ALA A 230 11.74 -6.56 6.75
C ALA A 230 11.44 -6.91 5.28
N PRO A 231 11.20 -8.20 4.96
CA PRO A 231 10.77 -8.60 3.63
C PRO A 231 9.45 -7.95 3.19
N GLY A 232 9.41 -7.55 1.92
CA GLY A 232 8.18 -7.08 1.27
C GLY A 232 7.89 -5.58 1.43
N MET A 233 8.88 -4.76 1.81
CA MET A 233 8.71 -3.31 2.03
C MET A 233 9.08 -2.42 0.83
N LYS A 234 10.05 -2.81 -0.02
CA LYS A 234 10.69 -1.88 -1.00
C LYS A 234 10.40 -2.16 -2.49
N TYR A 235 10.33 -3.43 -2.89
CA TYR A 235 10.27 -3.78 -4.32
C TYR A 235 8.83 -4.02 -4.77
N ARG A 236 8.57 -3.92 -6.09
CA ARG A 236 7.32 -4.46 -6.66
C ARG A 236 7.24 -5.94 -6.30
N HIS A 237 6.22 -6.29 -5.54
CA HIS A 237 6.02 -7.62 -4.98
C HIS A 237 4.61 -8.09 -5.32
N TYR A 238 4.50 -9.37 -5.64
CA TYR A 238 3.24 -10.07 -5.92
C TYR A 238 2.57 -9.72 -7.24
N ALA A 239 3.29 -9.06 -8.15
CA ALA A 239 2.71 -8.59 -9.39
C ALA A 239 2.51 -9.77 -10.36
N PRO A 240 1.29 -9.97 -10.90
CA PRO A 240 1.11 -10.81 -12.08
C PRO A 240 1.83 -10.19 -13.29
N LYS A 241 1.93 -10.95 -14.39
CA LYS A 241 2.50 -10.49 -15.66
C LYS A 241 1.68 -9.34 -16.26
N ALA A 242 0.36 -9.44 -16.18
CA ALA A 242 -0.57 -8.43 -16.66
C ALA A 242 -0.61 -7.21 -15.73
N ASP A 243 -0.92 -6.04 -16.27
CA ASP A 243 -1.13 -4.84 -15.46
C ASP A 243 -2.40 -4.98 -14.62
N LEU A 244 -2.27 -4.75 -13.31
CA LEU A 244 -3.36 -4.85 -12.35
C LEU A 244 -3.73 -3.46 -11.84
N VAL A 245 -5.02 -3.13 -11.88
CA VAL A 245 -5.58 -1.89 -11.31
C VAL A 245 -6.67 -2.23 -10.31
N VAL A 246 -6.60 -1.63 -9.12
CA VAL A 246 -7.62 -1.78 -8.08
C VAL A 246 -8.67 -0.67 -8.21
N VAL A 247 -9.95 -1.01 -8.12
CA VAL A 247 -11.05 -0.05 -8.09
C VAL A 247 -11.71 -0.11 -6.71
N GLU A 248 -11.69 1.01 -6.00
CA GLU A 248 -12.12 1.11 -4.61
C GLU A 248 -13.29 2.09 -4.49
N GLY A 249 -14.32 1.76 -3.72
CA GLY A 249 -15.48 2.61 -3.55
C GLY A 249 -16.74 1.86 -3.15
N GLU A 250 -17.90 2.51 -3.31
CA GLU A 250 -19.20 1.84 -3.12
C GLU A 250 -19.37 0.74 -4.18
N GLN A 251 -19.72 -0.47 -3.74
CA GLN A 251 -19.73 -1.69 -4.57
C GLN A 251 -20.45 -1.51 -5.91
N ALA A 252 -21.64 -0.89 -5.93
CA ALA A 252 -22.41 -0.69 -7.16
C ALA A 252 -21.67 0.19 -8.17
N LEU A 253 -20.94 1.21 -7.70
CA LEU A 253 -20.16 2.11 -8.55
C LEU A 253 -18.86 1.44 -9.01
N VAL A 254 -18.22 0.65 -8.15
CA VAL A 254 -17.04 -0.15 -8.49
C VAL A 254 -17.37 -1.10 -9.63
N THR A 255 -18.46 -1.87 -9.50
CA THR A 255 -18.90 -2.81 -10.53
C THR A 255 -19.22 -2.11 -11.85
N ALA A 256 -19.96 -0.99 -11.81
CA ALA A 256 -20.24 -0.21 -13.01
C ALA A 256 -18.96 0.30 -13.68
N ARG A 257 -18.02 0.85 -12.90
CA ARG A 257 -16.77 1.40 -13.43
C ARG A 257 -15.86 0.32 -14.02
N ILE A 258 -15.73 -0.82 -13.36
CA ILE A 258 -14.94 -1.94 -13.89
C ILE A 258 -15.55 -2.40 -15.22
N ASN A 259 -16.87 -2.53 -15.34
CA ASN A 259 -17.51 -2.91 -16.60
C ASN A 259 -17.28 -1.90 -17.74
N GLU A 260 -17.31 -0.59 -17.44
CA GLU A 260 -16.93 0.45 -18.43
C GLU A 260 -15.49 0.28 -18.90
N LEU A 261 -14.55 0.07 -17.97
CA LEU A 261 -13.13 -0.11 -18.28
C LEU A 261 -12.87 -1.39 -19.08
N VAL A 262 -13.54 -2.48 -18.73
CA VAL A 262 -13.50 -3.75 -19.45
C VAL A 262 -13.98 -3.55 -20.89
N GLN A 263 -15.13 -2.91 -21.08
CA GLN A 263 -15.68 -2.63 -22.42
C GLN A 263 -14.70 -1.79 -23.25
N GLU A 264 -14.18 -0.71 -22.68
CA GLU A 264 -13.20 0.16 -23.35
C GLU A 264 -11.98 -0.63 -23.85
N LYS A 265 -11.44 -1.53 -23.03
CA LYS A 265 -10.28 -2.35 -23.37
C LYS A 265 -10.60 -3.41 -24.41
N GLN A 266 -11.74 -4.07 -24.30
CA GLN A 266 -12.21 -5.06 -25.28
C GLN A 266 -12.48 -4.43 -26.66
N GLU A 267 -13.00 -3.20 -26.72
CA GLU A 267 -13.17 -2.45 -27.98
C GLU A 267 -11.83 -2.17 -28.68
N HIS A 268 -10.72 -2.14 -27.94
CA HIS A 268 -9.35 -2.05 -28.45
C HIS A 268 -8.70 -3.43 -28.73
N GLY A 269 -9.47 -4.52 -28.62
CA GLY A 269 -9.00 -5.88 -28.88
C GLY A 269 -8.14 -6.49 -27.77
N MET A 270 -8.16 -5.91 -26.57
CA MET A 270 -7.44 -6.44 -25.40
C MET A 270 -8.32 -7.45 -24.63
N ARG A 271 -7.69 -8.48 -24.09
CA ARG A 271 -8.34 -9.49 -23.24
C ARG A 271 -8.24 -9.09 -21.78
N VAL A 272 -9.36 -9.03 -21.08
CA VAL A 272 -9.45 -8.42 -19.75
C VAL A 272 -9.82 -9.43 -18.68
N GLY A 273 -9.06 -9.41 -17.57
CA GLY A 273 -9.35 -10.17 -16.36
C GLY A 273 -10.03 -9.33 -15.28
N VAL A 274 -10.90 -9.94 -14.47
CA VAL A 274 -11.49 -9.33 -13.28
C VAL A 274 -11.29 -10.21 -12.04
N ILE A 275 -10.74 -9.62 -10.97
CA ILE A 275 -10.70 -10.21 -9.62
C ILE A 275 -11.83 -9.62 -8.80
N CYS A 276 -12.67 -10.48 -8.23
CA CYS A 276 -13.87 -10.09 -7.49
C CYS A 276 -14.15 -11.02 -6.30
N THR A 277 -15.28 -10.83 -5.62
CA THR A 277 -15.81 -11.79 -4.65
C THR A 277 -16.95 -12.63 -5.24
N GLU A 278 -17.31 -13.72 -4.55
CA GLU A 278 -18.42 -14.61 -4.92
C GLU A 278 -19.75 -13.84 -5.11
N GLU A 279 -19.97 -12.79 -4.31
CA GLU A 279 -21.19 -11.99 -4.35
C GLU A 279 -21.31 -11.11 -5.60
N THR A 280 -20.19 -10.80 -6.26
CA THR A 280 -20.14 -9.79 -7.34
C THR A 280 -19.71 -10.39 -8.67
N LYS A 281 -19.22 -11.63 -8.71
CA LYS A 281 -18.72 -12.30 -9.92
C LYS A 281 -19.70 -12.27 -11.10
N ASP A 282 -20.99 -12.46 -10.86
CA ASP A 282 -22.02 -12.50 -11.90
C ASP A 282 -22.41 -11.11 -12.43
N LEU A 283 -21.79 -10.05 -11.89
CA LEU A 283 -22.05 -8.67 -12.28
C LEU A 283 -21.01 -8.12 -13.28
N TYR A 284 -19.95 -8.87 -13.57
CA TYR A 284 -18.85 -8.44 -14.43
C TYR A 284 -18.96 -9.04 -15.83
N ASN A 285 -18.57 -8.26 -16.86
CA ASN A 285 -18.64 -8.65 -18.27
C ASN A 285 -17.25 -8.79 -18.92
N ALA A 286 -16.31 -9.42 -18.22
CA ALA A 286 -14.93 -9.60 -18.68
C ALA A 286 -14.68 -10.96 -19.35
N ASP A 287 -13.55 -11.10 -20.05
CA ASP A 287 -13.17 -12.36 -20.71
C ASP A 287 -12.85 -13.44 -19.68
N GLU A 288 -12.19 -13.06 -18.58
CA GLU A 288 -11.83 -13.94 -17.48
C GLU A 288 -12.25 -13.33 -16.16
N ILE A 289 -13.12 -14.01 -15.42
CA ILE A 289 -13.59 -13.57 -14.10
C ILE A 289 -13.14 -14.60 -13.09
N ARG A 290 -12.49 -14.16 -12.02
CA ARG A 290 -12.08 -15.02 -10.90
C ARG A 290 -12.48 -14.41 -9.57
N SER A 291 -13.06 -15.24 -8.73
CA SER A 291 -13.38 -14.89 -7.36
C SER A 291 -12.18 -15.20 -6.47
N ALA A 292 -11.77 -14.23 -5.66
CA ALA A 292 -10.79 -14.45 -4.59
C ALA A 292 -11.42 -15.10 -3.36
N GLY A 293 -12.74 -15.08 -3.20
CA GLY A 293 -13.44 -15.57 -2.02
C GLY A 293 -14.74 -14.81 -1.76
N SER A 294 -15.28 -14.95 -0.56
CA SER A 294 -16.49 -14.24 -0.14
C SER A 294 -16.14 -13.02 0.70
N ARG A 295 -16.85 -11.90 0.49
CA ARG A 295 -16.71 -10.70 1.33
C ARG A 295 -17.16 -10.93 2.78
N GLN A 296 -17.96 -11.97 3.01
CA GLN A 296 -18.38 -12.39 4.35
C GLN A 296 -17.36 -13.30 5.04
N ASP A 297 -16.35 -13.79 4.31
CA ASP A 297 -15.27 -14.64 4.80
C ASP A 297 -13.92 -14.11 4.29
N GLU A 298 -13.38 -13.12 4.99
CA GLU A 298 -12.08 -12.52 4.65
C GLU A 298 -10.94 -13.56 4.61
N GLU A 299 -11.04 -14.65 5.38
CA GLU A 299 -10.04 -15.72 5.34
C GLU A 299 -10.06 -16.46 3.99
N SER A 300 -11.23 -16.63 3.37
CA SER A 300 -11.31 -17.19 2.02
C SER A 300 -10.59 -16.32 1.00
N ILE A 301 -10.72 -14.99 1.11
CA ILE A 301 -10.04 -14.03 0.23
C ILE A 301 -8.53 -14.11 0.43
N ALA A 302 -8.08 -14.07 1.69
CA ALA A 302 -6.67 -14.22 2.04
C ALA A 302 -6.07 -15.52 1.48
N ARG A 303 -6.80 -16.64 1.58
CA ARG A 303 -6.37 -17.97 1.14
C ARG A 303 -6.12 -18.04 -0.37
N HIS A 304 -7.05 -17.51 -1.17
CA HIS A 304 -7.00 -17.70 -2.62
C HIS A 304 -6.38 -16.53 -3.38
N LEU A 305 -6.16 -15.35 -2.78
CA LEU A 305 -5.67 -14.16 -3.49
C LEU A 305 -4.44 -14.43 -4.36
N PHE A 306 -3.39 -15.05 -3.81
CA PHE A 306 -2.19 -15.34 -4.62
C PHE A 306 -2.40 -16.43 -5.66
N ALA A 307 -3.28 -17.41 -5.40
CA ALA A 307 -3.62 -18.44 -6.38
C ALA A 307 -4.34 -17.81 -7.58
N VAL A 308 -5.29 -16.91 -7.34
CA VAL A 308 -5.98 -16.15 -8.39
C VAL A 308 -5.00 -15.28 -9.19
N LEU A 309 -4.10 -14.56 -8.51
CA LEU A 309 -3.08 -13.77 -9.20
C LEU A 309 -2.17 -14.63 -10.09
N ARG A 310 -1.84 -15.85 -9.68
CA ARG A 310 -1.07 -16.79 -10.50
C ARG A 310 -1.89 -17.36 -11.65
N GLU A 311 -3.16 -17.66 -11.44
CA GLU A 311 -4.03 -18.17 -12.49
C GLU A 311 -4.10 -17.18 -13.67
N PHE A 312 -4.17 -15.88 -13.41
CA PHE A 312 -4.12 -14.87 -14.47
C PHE A 312 -2.81 -14.86 -15.28
N ASP A 313 -1.69 -15.33 -14.71
CA ASP A 313 -0.43 -15.47 -15.47
C ASP A 313 -0.48 -16.62 -16.50
N GLU A 314 -1.43 -17.54 -16.36
CA GLU A 314 -1.69 -18.68 -17.26
C GLU A 314 -2.78 -18.36 -18.28
N LEU A 315 -3.72 -17.46 -17.94
CA LEU A 315 -4.86 -17.10 -18.78
C LEU A 315 -4.52 -16.12 -19.91
N ASP A 316 -3.31 -15.55 -19.92
CA ASP A 316 -2.81 -14.65 -20.98
C ASP A 316 -3.76 -13.45 -21.21
N VAL A 317 -4.13 -12.78 -20.12
CA VAL A 317 -4.89 -11.51 -20.16
C VAL A 317 -3.92 -10.33 -20.28
N ASP A 318 -4.35 -9.27 -20.97
CA ASP A 318 -3.53 -8.07 -21.17
C ASP A 318 -3.58 -7.13 -19.96
N CYS A 319 -4.73 -7.07 -19.28
CA CYS A 319 -4.91 -6.27 -18.06
C CYS A 319 -5.93 -6.89 -17.11
N ILE A 320 -5.80 -6.58 -15.83
CA ILE A 320 -6.65 -7.08 -14.75
C ILE A 320 -7.23 -5.88 -13.98
N TYR A 321 -8.54 -5.91 -13.72
CA TYR A 321 -9.19 -5.03 -12.76
C TYR A 321 -9.60 -5.82 -11.52
N SER A 322 -9.28 -5.32 -10.33
CA SER A 322 -9.74 -5.90 -9.07
C SER A 322 -10.66 -4.92 -8.35
N GLU A 323 -11.75 -5.41 -7.78
CA GLU A 323 -12.42 -4.64 -6.72
C GLU A 323 -11.55 -4.60 -5.45
N SER A 324 -11.84 -3.67 -4.54
CA SER A 324 -11.22 -3.64 -3.22
C SER A 324 -11.88 -4.61 -2.24
N PHE A 325 -11.07 -5.13 -1.32
CA PHE A 325 -11.47 -6.10 -0.28
C PHE A 325 -11.33 -5.48 1.11
N GLU A 326 -11.87 -4.29 1.31
CA GLU A 326 -11.86 -3.64 2.61
C GLU A 326 -12.69 -4.42 3.63
N GLY A 327 -12.17 -4.51 4.85
CA GLY A 327 -12.79 -5.23 5.95
C GLY A 327 -12.07 -4.95 7.28
N PRO A 328 -12.77 -5.04 8.43
CA PRO A 328 -12.21 -4.71 9.74
C PRO A 328 -11.18 -5.73 10.25
N GLY A 329 -11.08 -6.92 9.64
CA GLY A 329 -10.16 -7.98 10.05
C GLY A 329 -8.87 -8.01 9.21
N LEU A 330 -8.79 -9.02 8.34
CA LEU A 330 -7.70 -9.24 7.40
C LEU A 330 -7.72 -8.30 6.19
N GLY A 331 -8.79 -7.52 6.00
CA GLY A 331 -8.93 -6.56 4.89
C GLY A 331 -7.69 -5.68 4.67
N GLN A 332 -7.07 -5.17 5.74
CA GLN A 332 -5.82 -4.39 5.62
C GLN A 332 -4.64 -5.21 5.07
N ALA A 333 -4.50 -6.47 5.50
CA ALA A 333 -3.43 -7.35 5.04
C ALA A 333 -3.64 -7.77 3.57
N ILE A 334 -4.89 -8.10 3.20
CA ILE A 334 -5.31 -8.42 1.83
C ILE A 334 -5.02 -7.23 0.91
N MET A 335 -5.53 -6.04 1.28
CA MET A 335 -5.31 -4.82 0.50
C MET A 335 -3.84 -4.46 0.41
N ASN A 336 -3.03 -4.66 1.46
CA ASN A 336 -1.59 -4.44 1.37
C ASN A 336 -0.92 -5.29 0.29
N ARG A 337 -1.35 -6.56 0.11
CA ARG A 337 -0.81 -7.43 -0.95
C ARG A 337 -1.33 -7.04 -2.33
N LEU A 338 -2.64 -6.80 -2.44
CA LEU A 338 -3.27 -6.43 -3.70
C LEU A 338 -2.72 -5.10 -4.25
N LEU A 339 -2.56 -4.09 -3.39
CA LEU A 339 -2.00 -2.79 -3.79
C LEU A 339 -0.54 -2.91 -4.25
N LYS A 340 0.26 -3.76 -3.60
CA LYS A 340 1.64 -4.04 -4.05
C LYS A 340 1.69 -4.78 -5.39
N ALA A 341 0.79 -5.75 -5.59
CA ALA A 341 0.64 -6.43 -6.87
C ALA A 341 0.27 -5.45 -7.99
N ALA A 342 -0.61 -4.51 -7.68
CA ALA A 342 -1.07 -3.44 -8.57
C ALA A 342 -0.07 -2.28 -8.72
N ALA A 343 1.12 -2.33 -8.09
CA ALA A 343 2.06 -1.20 -8.05
C ALA A 343 1.37 0.12 -7.65
N HIS A 344 0.45 0.05 -6.68
CA HIS A 344 -0.37 1.14 -6.17
C HIS A 344 -1.26 1.84 -7.22
N GLN A 345 -1.56 1.19 -8.35
CA GLN A 345 -2.55 1.67 -9.31
C GLN A 345 -3.96 1.47 -8.73
N VAL A 346 -4.54 2.55 -8.21
CA VAL A 346 -5.88 2.55 -7.60
C VAL A 346 -6.76 3.63 -8.22
N ILE A 347 -8.00 3.25 -8.57
CA ILE A 347 -9.07 4.15 -8.97
C ILE A 347 -10.08 4.22 -7.83
N HIS A 348 -10.15 5.34 -7.12
CA HIS A 348 -11.15 5.55 -6.07
C HIS A 348 -12.44 6.16 -6.65
N ILE A 349 -13.61 5.57 -6.34
CA ILE A 349 -14.93 5.93 -6.85
C ILE A 349 -15.88 6.31 -5.71
N ASN A 350 -16.36 7.56 -5.74
CA ASN A 350 -17.37 8.08 -4.81
C ASN A 350 -18.63 8.50 -5.58
N LYS A 351 -19.78 8.60 -4.88
CA LYS A 351 -21.14 8.97 -5.42
C LYS A 351 -21.23 10.22 -6.31
N ARG A 352 -20.14 10.99 -6.52
CA ARG A 352 -20.10 12.20 -7.35
C ARG A 352 -18.91 12.31 -8.31
N GLY A 353 -18.28 11.19 -8.68
CA GLY A 353 -17.47 11.13 -9.91
C GLY A 353 -16.01 11.61 -9.86
N VAL A 354 -15.49 12.13 -8.74
CA VAL A 354 -14.03 12.27 -8.48
C VAL A 354 -13.79 12.22 -6.97
N SER A 355 -12.74 11.54 -6.51
CA SER A 355 -12.61 11.01 -5.14
C SER A 355 -11.65 11.74 -4.18
N ARG A 356 -10.80 12.68 -4.60
CA ARG A 356 -10.09 13.59 -3.66
C ARG A 356 -9.64 14.85 -4.36
N LEU A 357 -10.13 16.02 -3.93
CA LEU A 357 -9.57 17.28 -4.38
C LEU A 357 -8.11 17.36 -3.93
N ASN A 358 -7.19 17.42 -4.88
CA ASN A 358 -5.77 17.65 -4.60
C ASN A 358 -5.38 19.11 -4.85
N ARG A 359 -6.28 19.92 -5.42
CA ARG A 359 -6.05 21.33 -5.70
C ARG A 359 -7.31 22.18 -5.49
N ILE A 360 -7.14 23.35 -4.88
CA ILE A 360 -8.09 24.46 -4.92
C ILE A 360 -7.43 25.63 -5.65
N LEU A 361 -8.12 26.12 -6.68
CA LEU A 361 -7.64 27.19 -7.54
C LEU A 361 -8.57 28.40 -7.45
N PHE A 362 -8.10 29.48 -6.85
CA PHE A 362 -8.82 30.75 -6.82
C PHE A 362 -8.50 31.58 -8.07
N VAL A 363 -9.51 31.88 -8.88
CA VAL A 363 -9.32 32.61 -10.14
C VAL A 363 -9.93 34.00 -10.04
N SER A 364 -9.13 35.00 -10.42
CA SER A 364 -9.56 36.41 -10.49
C SER A 364 -9.00 37.07 -11.74
N ASN A 365 -9.24 38.37 -11.97
CA ASN A 365 -8.70 39.03 -13.17
C ASN A 365 -7.17 39.15 -13.11
N SER A 366 -6.64 39.84 -12.09
CA SER A 366 -5.20 40.15 -11.96
C SER A 366 -4.46 39.31 -10.91
N ALA A 367 -5.18 38.59 -10.04
CA ALA A 367 -4.61 37.77 -8.96
C ALA A 367 -3.59 38.50 -8.06
N ASN A 368 -3.87 39.74 -7.69
CA ASN A 368 -3.02 40.52 -6.77
C ASN A 368 -3.77 41.05 -5.53
N ILE A 369 -5.09 40.86 -5.41
CA ILE A 369 -5.91 41.28 -4.26
C ILE A 369 -6.68 40.09 -3.65
N MET A 370 -7.90 39.82 -4.13
CA MET A 370 -8.79 38.83 -3.51
C MET A 370 -8.32 37.39 -3.72
N GLY A 371 -7.68 37.10 -4.86
CA GLY A 371 -7.06 35.80 -5.13
C GLY A 371 -6.03 35.40 -4.06
N PRO A 372 -4.97 36.19 -3.83
CA PRO A 372 -4.00 35.89 -2.79
C PRO A 372 -4.57 35.96 -1.36
N MET A 373 -5.58 36.82 -1.08
CA MET A 373 -6.30 36.77 0.19
C MET A 373 -6.93 35.39 0.42
N ALA A 374 -7.71 34.91 -0.55
CA ALA A 374 -8.39 33.61 -0.47
C ALA A 374 -7.39 32.44 -0.38
N GLU A 375 -6.30 32.48 -1.15
CA GLU A 375 -5.21 31.50 -1.11
C GLU A 375 -4.56 31.46 0.29
N GLY A 376 -4.18 32.61 0.84
CA GLY A 376 -3.54 32.69 2.14
C GLY A 376 -4.43 32.21 3.28
N ILE A 377 -5.73 32.58 3.25
CA ILE A 377 -6.72 32.12 4.23
C ILE A 377 -6.89 30.59 4.11
N ALA A 378 -7.07 30.08 2.90
CA ALA A 378 -7.30 28.65 2.69
C ALA A 378 -6.08 27.81 3.11
N ARG A 379 -4.85 28.26 2.82
CA ARG A 379 -3.62 27.59 3.28
C ARG A 379 -3.54 27.48 4.80
N ARG A 380 -3.92 28.54 5.52
CA ARG A 380 -3.95 28.54 6.99
C ARG A 380 -4.97 27.55 7.53
N GLU A 381 -6.18 27.52 6.97
CA GLU A 381 -7.26 26.64 7.42
C GLU A 381 -7.03 25.16 7.04
N LEU A 382 -6.21 24.90 6.01
CA LEU A 382 -5.87 23.58 5.49
C LEU A 382 -4.45 23.13 5.89
N GLU A 383 -3.86 23.74 6.92
CA GLU A 383 -2.57 23.33 7.43
C GLU A 383 -2.59 21.85 7.86
N GLY A 384 -1.62 21.07 7.39
CA GLY A 384 -1.56 19.62 7.62
C GLY A 384 -2.44 18.77 6.68
N VAL A 385 -3.22 19.39 5.79
CA VAL A 385 -4.02 18.70 4.77
C VAL A 385 -3.22 18.59 3.46
N ASN A 386 -3.18 17.42 2.84
CA ASN A 386 -2.51 17.20 1.56
C ASN A 386 -3.35 17.72 0.38
N ILE A 387 -3.44 19.05 0.25
CA ILE A 387 -4.14 19.75 -0.84
C ILE A 387 -3.36 21.01 -1.25
N GLU A 388 -3.16 21.19 -2.54
CA GLU A 388 -2.50 22.35 -3.10
C GLU A 388 -3.48 23.53 -3.22
N VAL A 389 -3.08 24.71 -2.73
CA VAL A 389 -3.90 25.93 -2.86
C VAL A 389 -3.13 26.98 -3.63
N ARG A 390 -3.73 27.49 -4.70
CA ARG A 390 -3.14 28.49 -5.61
C ARG A 390 -4.17 29.55 -5.98
N SER A 391 -3.68 30.72 -6.36
CA SER A 391 -4.45 31.73 -7.09
C SER A 391 -3.82 32.07 -8.44
N ARG A 392 -4.68 32.39 -9.42
CA ARG A 392 -4.30 32.72 -10.81
C ARG A 392 -5.15 33.84 -11.38
N GLY A 393 -4.54 34.62 -12.26
CA GLY A 393 -5.18 35.72 -12.97
C GLY A 393 -5.59 35.31 -14.38
N LEU A 394 -6.81 35.67 -14.79
CA LEU A 394 -7.27 35.50 -16.18
C LEU A 394 -6.51 36.39 -17.17
N VAL A 395 -6.00 37.53 -16.70
CA VAL A 395 -5.19 38.46 -17.49
C VAL A 395 -4.09 39.05 -16.62
N VAL A 396 -2.87 38.52 -16.77
CA VAL A 396 -1.65 38.96 -16.09
C VAL A 396 -0.62 39.31 -17.16
N LEU A 397 -0.49 40.61 -17.44
CA LEU A 397 0.49 41.11 -18.42
C LEU A 397 1.92 41.02 -17.87
N PHE A 398 2.08 41.32 -16.58
CA PHE A 398 3.35 41.24 -15.86
C PHE A 398 3.08 40.67 -14.47
N PRO A 399 3.99 39.85 -13.90
CA PRO A 399 3.87 39.40 -12.52
C PRO A 399 3.91 40.60 -11.56
N GLU A 400 2.94 40.68 -10.66
CA GLU A 400 2.82 41.71 -9.63
C GLU A 400 2.79 41.07 -8.24
N PRO A 401 3.39 41.70 -7.21
CA PRO A 401 3.22 41.22 -5.83
C PRO A 401 1.78 41.40 -5.37
N VAL A 402 1.47 40.91 -4.16
CA VAL A 402 0.20 41.23 -3.50
C VAL A 402 0.07 42.75 -3.39
N ASN A 403 -1.11 43.29 -3.67
CA ASN A 403 -1.40 44.71 -3.52
C ASN A 403 -1.07 45.16 -2.09
N GLN A 404 -0.35 46.27 -1.93
CA GLN A 404 0.17 46.71 -0.63
C GLN A 404 -0.92 46.88 0.45
N LYS A 405 -2.12 47.34 0.10
CA LYS A 405 -3.23 47.47 1.06
C LYS A 405 -3.80 46.10 1.43
N ALA A 406 -3.90 45.19 0.46
CA ALA A 406 -4.30 43.80 0.71
C ALA A 406 -3.28 43.09 1.61
N GLU A 407 -1.99 43.24 1.30
CA GLU A 407 -0.89 42.66 2.07
C GLU A 407 -0.88 43.18 3.51
N ALA A 408 -1.04 44.49 3.73
CA ALA A 408 -1.13 45.06 5.07
C ALA A 408 -2.28 44.44 5.91
N VAL A 409 -3.46 44.25 5.31
CA VAL A 409 -4.61 43.61 5.96
C VAL A 409 -4.36 42.12 6.21
N MET A 410 -3.73 41.41 5.28
CA MET A 410 -3.38 39.99 5.46
C MET A 410 -2.37 39.81 6.60
N ILE A 411 -1.33 40.64 6.66
CA ILE A 411 -0.31 40.62 7.71
C ILE A 411 -0.92 40.91 9.08
N SER A 412 -1.83 41.88 9.20
CA SER A 412 -2.51 42.17 10.47
C SER A 412 -3.39 41.01 10.95
N ASN A 413 -3.76 40.09 10.05
CA ASN A 413 -4.54 38.88 10.34
C ASN A 413 -3.67 37.60 10.36
N GLY A 414 -2.36 37.74 10.46
CA GLY A 414 -1.41 36.63 10.62
C GLY A 414 -1.15 35.82 9.35
N ILE A 415 -1.43 36.38 8.16
CA ILE A 415 -1.22 35.72 6.88
C ILE A 415 -0.10 36.45 6.13
N ARG A 416 0.94 35.71 5.74
CA ARG A 416 2.05 36.19 4.92
C ARG A 416 2.12 35.43 3.61
N MET A 417 2.44 36.15 2.53
CA MET A 417 2.56 35.62 1.17
C MET A 417 3.97 35.88 0.63
N ASP A 418 4.98 35.46 1.39
CA ASP A 418 6.38 35.74 1.08
C ASP A 418 6.76 35.21 -0.32
N GLY A 419 7.30 36.08 -1.16
CA GLY A 419 7.69 35.74 -2.54
C GLY A 419 6.52 35.52 -3.52
N TYR A 420 5.28 35.83 -3.13
CA TYR A 420 4.14 35.74 -4.03
C TYR A 420 4.25 36.75 -5.18
N MET A 421 4.00 36.27 -6.39
CA MET A 421 3.84 37.07 -7.59
C MET A 421 2.63 36.53 -8.37
N SER A 422 1.78 37.41 -8.88
CA SER A 422 0.64 37.04 -9.70
C SER A 422 1.09 36.27 -10.94
N LYS A 423 0.31 35.25 -11.30
CA LYS A 423 0.59 34.38 -12.44
C LYS A 423 -0.65 34.22 -13.31
N GLN A 424 -0.44 34.26 -14.62
CA GLN A 424 -1.46 33.97 -15.61
C GLN A 424 -1.98 32.54 -15.42
N LEU A 425 -3.29 32.37 -15.51
CA LEU A 425 -3.93 31.06 -15.53
C LEU A 425 -3.55 30.30 -16.81
N THR A 426 -3.22 29.03 -16.67
CA THR A 426 -2.86 28.14 -17.77
C THR A 426 -3.61 26.80 -17.69
N ARG A 427 -3.62 26.01 -18.78
CA ARG A 427 -4.21 24.66 -18.78
C ARG A 427 -3.56 23.72 -17.77
N GLU A 428 -2.28 23.91 -17.44
CA GLU A 428 -1.57 23.11 -16.43
C GLU A 428 -2.09 23.32 -15.00
N ASP A 429 -2.78 24.43 -14.75
CA ASP A 429 -3.41 24.70 -13.46
C ASP A 429 -4.73 23.90 -13.30
N MET A 430 -5.30 23.36 -14.39
CA MET A 430 -6.54 22.58 -14.42
C MET A 430 -6.32 21.08 -14.15
N GLY A 431 -7.41 20.33 -13.95
CA GLY A 431 -7.38 18.88 -13.79
C GLY A 431 -8.63 18.33 -13.11
N ASP A 432 -8.84 17.02 -13.24
CA ASP A 432 -10.04 16.33 -12.73
C ASP A 432 -10.22 16.48 -11.21
N ALA A 433 -9.11 16.60 -10.46
CA ALA A 433 -9.09 16.77 -9.01
C ALA A 433 -8.91 18.24 -8.54
N CYS A 434 -9.17 19.21 -9.42
CA CYS A 434 -9.06 20.65 -9.14
C CYS A 434 -10.42 21.30 -8.95
N LEU A 435 -10.64 21.98 -7.81
CA LEU A 435 -11.80 22.84 -7.60
C LEU A 435 -11.44 24.28 -7.99
N VAL A 436 -12.08 24.80 -9.03
CA VAL A 436 -11.89 26.18 -9.50
C VAL A 436 -12.97 27.08 -8.90
N LEU A 437 -12.52 28.08 -8.15
CA LEU A 437 -13.38 29.08 -7.49
C LEU A 437 -13.09 30.46 -8.08
N THR A 438 -14.00 30.96 -8.91
CA THR A 438 -13.91 32.31 -9.48
C THR A 438 -14.53 33.34 -8.53
N LEU A 439 -14.19 34.62 -8.67
CA LEU A 439 -14.77 35.67 -7.82
C LEU A 439 -16.18 36.08 -8.25
N ASN A 440 -16.52 35.95 -9.53
CA ASN A 440 -17.85 36.31 -10.03
C ASN A 440 -18.25 35.47 -11.25
N GLU A 441 -19.54 35.56 -11.61
CA GLU A 441 -20.13 34.76 -12.69
C GLU A 441 -19.48 35.00 -14.06
N LYS A 442 -19.12 36.24 -14.39
CA LYS A 442 -18.44 36.54 -15.67
C LYS A 442 -17.10 35.81 -15.80
N GLN A 443 -16.39 35.66 -14.69
CA GLN A 443 -15.14 34.89 -14.66
C GLN A 443 -15.42 33.38 -14.79
N LYS A 444 -16.49 32.87 -14.16
CA LYS A 444 -16.91 31.47 -14.27
C LYS A 444 -17.30 31.12 -15.71
N GLU A 445 -18.12 31.95 -16.36
CA GLU A 445 -18.50 31.81 -17.77
C GLU A 445 -17.25 31.71 -18.66
N ARG A 446 -16.31 32.65 -18.48
CA ARG A 446 -15.05 32.65 -19.23
C ARG A 446 -14.20 31.38 -19.01
N ILE A 447 -14.14 30.85 -17.78
CA ILE A 447 -13.46 29.58 -17.51
C ILE A 447 -14.15 28.42 -18.25
N ASN A 448 -15.47 28.35 -18.21
CA ASN A 448 -16.22 27.30 -18.88
C ASN A 448 -16.05 27.35 -20.42
N GLU A 449 -15.89 28.55 -20.99
CA GLU A 449 -15.62 28.74 -22.41
C GLU A 449 -14.17 28.38 -22.80
N GLU A 450 -13.17 28.85 -22.04
CA GLU A 450 -11.75 28.65 -22.37
C GLU A 450 -11.22 27.25 -21.97
N TYR A 451 -11.81 26.64 -20.94
CA TYR A 451 -11.41 25.36 -20.33
C TYR A 451 -12.60 24.40 -20.16
N PRO A 452 -13.27 23.99 -21.27
CA PRO A 452 -14.48 23.15 -21.21
C PRO A 452 -14.24 21.76 -20.59
N GLU A 453 -12.99 21.31 -20.51
CA GLU A 453 -12.60 20.06 -19.83
C GLU A 453 -12.73 20.14 -18.30
N GLN A 454 -12.70 21.34 -17.71
CA GLN A 454 -12.73 21.51 -16.26
C GLN A 454 -14.16 21.37 -15.73
N LYS A 455 -14.39 20.33 -14.91
CA LYS A 455 -15.75 19.98 -14.45
C LYS A 455 -16.20 20.73 -13.19
N LEU A 456 -15.26 21.04 -12.29
CA LEU A 456 -15.57 21.63 -10.98
C LEU A 456 -15.27 23.13 -10.97
N VAL A 457 -16.15 23.91 -11.60
CA VAL A 457 -16.03 25.38 -11.70
C VAL A 457 -17.24 26.03 -11.05
N TYR A 458 -16.99 26.83 -10.01
CA TYR A 458 -18.03 27.55 -9.27
C TYR A 458 -17.57 28.98 -8.97
N THR A 459 -18.50 29.88 -8.68
CA THR A 459 -18.11 31.12 -7.99
C THR A 459 -17.87 30.84 -6.51
N LEU A 460 -17.00 31.63 -5.87
CA LEU A 460 -16.73 31.50 -4.45
C LEU A 460 -18.01 31.71 -3.62
N SER A 461 -18.89 32.61 -4.05
CA SER A 461 -20.18 32.89 -3.41
C SER A 461 -21.15 31.71 -3.57
N GLU A 462 -21.32 31.19 -4.79
CA GLU A 462 -22.14 30.00 -5.09
C GLU A 462 -21.69 28.78 -4.27
N PHE A 463 -20.37 28.52 -4.22
CA PHE A 463 -19.85 27.34 -3.54
C PHE A 463 -19.95 27.44 -2.01
N SER A 464 -19.67 28.63 -1.47
CA SER A 464 -19.69 28.88 -0.02
C SER A 464 -21.11 29.09 0.54
N GLY A 465 -22.06 29.51 -0.31
CA GLY A 465 -23.40 29.95 0.10
C GLY A 465 -23.39 31.30 0.84
N VAL A 466 -22.33 32.09 0.69
CA VAL A 466 -22.16 33.41 1.30
C VAL A 466 -22.23 34.46 0.19
N GLU A 467 -22.90 35.59 0.46
CA GLU A 467 -23.00 36.71 -0.50
C GLU A 467 -21.62 37.22 -0.95
N ASP A 468 -21.57 37.71 -2.18
CA ASP A 468 -20.35 38.20 -2.81
C ASP A 468 -19.83 39.49 -2.15
N THR A 469 -18.56 39.81 -2.38
CA THR A 469 -17.90 41.01 -1.84
C THR A 469 -17.58 42.01 -2.95
N GLN A 470 -17.51 43.30 -2.58
CA GLN A 470 -17.06 44.31 -3.53
C GLN A 470 -15.54 44.25 -3.72
N ASN A 471 -15.09 44.49 -4.94
CA ASN A 471 -13.66 44.61 -5.23
C ASN A 471 -13.11 45.91 -4.60
N PRO A 472 -12.16 45.84 -3.65
CA PRO A 472 -11.67 47.01 -2.91
C PRO A 472 -10.62 47.81 -3.71
N TYR A 473 -10.35 47.45 -4.98
CA TYR A 473 -9.35 48.13 -5.79
C TYR A 473 -9.61 49.65 -5.88
N GLY A 474 -8.57 50.44 -5.58
CA GLY A 474 -8.66 51.90 -5.53
C GLY A 474 -9.30 52.50 -4.26
N GLY A 475 -9.90 51.68 -3.39
CA GLY A 475 -10.54 52.13 -2.14
C GLY A 475 -9.58 52.40 -0.98
N GLU A 476 -10.14 52.78 0.16
CA GLU A 476 -9.42 53.02 1.43
C GLU A 476 -9.01 51.70 2.10
N LEU A 477 -8.06 51.74 3.04
CA LEU A 477 -7.60 50.52 3.74
C LEU A 477 -8.76 49.77 4.44
N THR A 478 -9.78 50.51 4.90
CA THR A 478 -11.01 49.97 5.48
C THR A 478 -11.85 49.15 4.48
N ASP A 479 -11.79 49.47 3.18
CA ASP A 479 -12.46 48.70 2.13
C ASP A 479 -11.78 47.34 1.95
N TYR A 480 -10.45 47.31 2.00
CA TYR A 480 -9.68 46.06 1.98
C TYR A 480 -9.94 45.21 3.22
N GLY A 481 -10.07 45.84 4.40
CA GLY A 481 -10.45 45.17 5.65
C GLY A 481 -11.81 44.47 5.54
N ARG A 482 -12.85 45.20 5.10
CA ARG A 482 -14.19 44.64 4.88
C ARG A 482 -14.20 43.53 3.83
N CYS A 483 -13.44 43.72 2.75
CA CYS A 483 -13.28 42.70 1.72
C CYS A 483 -12.65 41.41 2.30
N PHE A 484 -11.57 41.55 3.08
CA PHE A 484 -10.88 40.43 3.73
C PHE A 484 -11.80 39.64 4.66
N GLU A 485 -12.57 40.31 5.53
CA GLU A 485 -13.53 39.64 6.44
C GLU A 485 -14.56 38.80 5.68
N GLN A 486 -15.07 39.34 4.58
CA GLN A 486 -16.04 38.64 3.74
C GLN A 486 -15.40 37.43 3.02
N VAL A 487 -14.21 37.61 2.43
CA VAL A 487 -13.47 36.50 1.80
C VAL A 487 -13.13 35.42 2.82
N GLU A 488 -12.74 35.78 4.04
CA GLU A 488 -12.47 34.82 5.12
C GLU A 488 -13.70 34.00 5.48
N LYS A 489 -14.86 34.64 5.61
CA LYS A 489 -16.13 33.95 5.85
C LYS A 489 -16.48 32.98 4.73
N MET A 490 -16.32 33.39 3.46
CA MET A 490 -16.56 32.54 2.29
C MET A 490 -15.62 31.33 2.28
N VAL A 491 -14.32 31.55 2.45
CA VAL A 491 -13.30 30.48 2.43
C VAL A 491 -13.50 29.50 3.58
N LYS A 492 -13.76 29.96 4.81
CA LYS A 492 -14.06 29.07 5.95
C LYS A 492 -15.30 28.22 5.70
N ARG A 493 -16.36 28.78 5.10
CA ARG A 493 -17.57 28.02 4.72
C ARG A 493 -17.29 27.00 3.62
N THR A 494 -16.52 27.38 2.60
CA THR A 494 -16.05 26.47 1.55
C THR A 494 -15.30 25.29 2.16
N ILE A 495 -14.32 25.53 3.05
CA ILE A 495 -13.52 24.47 3.66
C ILE A 495 -14.38 23.57 4.58
N ALA A 496 -15.29 24.15 5.37
CA ALA A 496 -16.22 23.37 6.18
C ALA A 496 -17.15 22.50 5.33
N ARG A 497 -17.54 22.97 4.14
CA ARG A 497 -18.29 22.18 3.16
C ARG A 497 -17.43 21.05 2.60
N LEU A 498 -16.19 21.34 2.19
CA LEU A 498 -15.27 20.35 1.65
C LEU A 498 -14.92 19.24 2.66
N ARG A 499 -14.71 19.58 3.94
CA ARG A 499 -14.50 18.58 5.01
C ARG A 499 -15.69 17.63 5.18
N ARG A 500 -16.92 18.11 4.94
CA ARG A 500 -18.14 17.28 5.04
C ARG A 500 -18.43 16.47 3.79
N GLU A 501 -18.16 17.03 2.62
CA GLU A 501 -18.61 16.48 1.33
C GLU A 501 -17.50 15.72 0.57
N HIS A 502 -16.23 16.02 0.84
CA HIS A 502 -15.07 15.56 0.06
C HIS A 502 -13.93 14.98 0.91
N SER A 503 -14.13 14.81 2.23
CA SER A 503 -13.16 14.22 3.16
C SER A 503 -11.72 14.75 3.01
N ILE A 504 -11.59 16.09 2.86
CA ILE A 504 -10.28 16.76 2.87
C ILE A 504 -9.76 16.96 4.29
#